data_AF-A0A2V4DTM9-F1
#
_entry.id   AF-A0A2V4DTM9-F1
#
_cell.length_a   1.000
_cell.length_b   1.000
_cell.length_c   1.000
_cell.angle_alpha   90.00
_cell.angle_beta   90.00
_cell.angle_gamma   90.00
#
_symmetry.space_group_name_H-M   'P 1'
#
loop_
_entity.id
_entity.type
_entity.pdbx_description
1 polymer ?
#
loop_
_entity_poly.entity_id
_entity_poly.type
_entity_poly.pdbx_seq_one_letter_code
_entity_poly.pdbx_strand_id
1 'polypeptide(L)'
;MWTVDGVTKGYISVRDPATGKWYEKQGETTFFPKHWSKRQTEKEIKSAFENSKPHPKYNDRWSGISSSGIKMQGFYKKTGGTGATAWPIYNKGK
;
A
#
# COMPACT_ATOMS: atom_id res chain seq x y z
N MET A 1 -13.10 4.85 11.91
CA MET A 1 -12.12 4.28 10.95
C MET A 1 -11.84 2.86 11.41
N TRP A 2 -12.04 1.85 10.56
CA TRP A 2 -11.79 0.46 10.94
C TRP A 2 -10.32 0.14 10.66
N THR A 3 -9.66 -0.54 11.60
CA THR A 3 -8.24 -0.92 11.51
C THR A 3 -8.10 -2.43 11.61
N VAL A 4 -7.23 -3.02 10.79
CA VAL A 4 -6.73 -4.39 11.01
C VAL A 4 -5.22 -4.31 11.04
N ASP A 5 -4.61 -4.77 12.13
CA ASP A 5 -3.17 -4.69 12.39
C ASP A 5 -2.59 -3.27 12.23
N GLY A 6 -3.41 -2.25 12.55
CA GLY A 6 -3.07 -0.83 12.39
C GLY A 6 -3.21 -0.28 10.96
N VAL A 7 -3.40 -1.11 9.94
CA VAL A 7 -3.71 -0.68 8.56
C VAL A 7 -5.11 -0.09 8.52
N THR A 8 -5.29 1.04 7.83
CA THR A 8 -6.59 1.70 7.68
C THR A 8 -7.02 1.75 6.21
N LYS A 9 -8.34 1.80 5.98
CA LYS A 9 -8.94 2.18 4.69
C LYS A 9 -9.45 3.61 4.74
N GLY A 10 -9.39 4.31 3.61
CA GLY A 10 -10.03 5.60 3.46
C GLY A 10 -10.48 5.86 2.03
N TYR A 11 -11.29 6.91 1.88
CA TYR A 11 -11.77 7.39 0.59
C TYR A 11 -11.00 8.66 0.24
N ILE A 12 -10.56 8.75 -1.02
CA ILE A 12 -9.92 9.94 -1.55
C ILE A 12 -10.82 10.50 -2.65
N SER A 13 -11.12 11.78 -2.55
CA SER A 13 -11.79 12.55 -3.60
C SER A 13 -10.85 13.64 -4.06
N VAL A 14 -10.75 13.84 -5.37
CA VAL A 14 -9.96 14.92 -5.96
C VAL A 14 -10.93 15.97 -6.48
N ARG A 15 -10.71 17.23 -6.08
CA ARG A 15 -11.48 18.35 -6.60
C ARG A 15 -10.87 18.81 -7.92
N ASP A 16 -11.68 18.84 -8.97
CA ASP A 16 -11.31 19.46 -10.22
C ASP A 16 -11.28 20.99 -10.03
N PRO A 17 -10.12 21.65 -10.23
CA PRO A 17 -10.01 23.09 -10.01
C PRO A 17 -10.77 23.91 -11.07
N ALA A 18 -11.02 23.36 -12.26
CA ALA A 18 -11.71 24.06 -13.34
C ALA A 18 -13.23 24.03 -13.18
N THR A 19 -13.78 22.90 -12.74
CA THR A 19 -15.25 22.72 -12.61
C THR A 19 -15.74 22.77 -11.16
N GLY A 20 -14.84 22.69 -10.19
CA GLY A 20 -15.16 22.62 -8.75
C GLY A 20 -15.75 21.29 -8.30
N LYS A 21 -15.98 20.34 -9.22
CA LYS A 21 -16.58 19.03 -8.94
C LYS A 21 -15.60 18.12 -8.20
N TRP A 22 -16.13 17.28 -7.32
CA TRP A 22 -15.37 16.25 -6.63
C TRP A 22 -15.50 14.93 -7.37
N TYR A 23 -14.37 14.30 -7.65
CA TYR A 23 -14.31 12.97 -8.26
C TYR A 23 -13.71 11.99 -7.26
N GLU A 24 -14.48 10.96 -6.92
CA GLU A 24 -14.02 9.88 -6.05
C GLU A 24 -13.04 8.97 -6.78
N LYS A 25 -11.92 8.67 -6.10
CA LYS A 25 -10.98 7.65 -6.55
C LYS A 25 -11.65 6.28 -6.42
N GLN A 26 -11.87 5.65 -7.58
CA GLN A 26 -12.54 4.36 -7.69
C GLN A 26 -11.76 3.20 -7.05
N GLY A 27 -10.43 3.31 -6.95
CA GLY A 27 -9.58 2.27 -6.37
C GLY A 27 -9.48 2.37 -4.85
N GLU A 28 -9.55 1.23 -4.18
CA GLU A 28 -9.33 1.11 -2.74
C GLU A 28 -8.04 1.81 -2.30
N THR A 29 -8.12 2.55 -1.20
CA THR A 29 -6.98 3.26 -0.61
C THR A 29 -6.71 2.71 0.77
N THR A 30 -5.51 2.19 0.95
CA THR A 30 -5.01 1.69 2.23
C THR A 30 -3.88 2.59 2.72
N PHE A 31 -3.80 2.77 4.03
CA PHE A 31 -2.74 3.54 4.67
C PHE A 31 -2.02 2.67 5.70
N PHE A 32 -0.70 2.86 5.77
CA PHE A 32 0.13 2.28 6.82
C PHE A 32 -0.35 2.73 8.21
N PRO A 33 0.02 2.00 9.27
CA PRO A 33 -0.30 2.39 10.62
C PRO A 33 0.10 3.84 10.92
N LYS A 34 -0.85 4.64 11.40
CA LYS A 34 -0.68 6.09 11.60
C LYS A 34 0.45 6.44 12.59
N HIS A 35 0.74 5.53 13.53
CA HIS A 35 1.80 5.72 14.51
C HIS A 35 3.20 5.38 13.99
N TRP A 36 3.33 4.84 12.77
CA TRP A 36 4.62 4.58 12.16
C TRP A 36 5.30 5.88 11.72
N SER A 37 6.56 6.04 12.11
CA SER A 37 7.43 7.03 11.48
C SER A 37 7.75 6.63 10.04
N LYS A 38 8.19 7.59 9.22
CA LYS A 38 8.70 7.31 7.86
C LYS A 38 9.76 6.20 7.87
N ARG A 39 10.71 6.27 8.81
CA ARG A 39 11.78 5.26 8.97
C ARG A 39 11.21 3.89 9.33
N GLN A 40 10.19 3.82 10.18
CA GLN A 40 9.54 2.55 10.50
C GLN A 40 8.88 1.96 9.26
N THR A 41 8.12 2.77 8.52
CA THR A 41 7.46 2.34 7.27
C THR A 41 8.48 1.79 6.26
N GLU A 42 9.61 2.47 6.07
CA GLU A 42 10.67 2.00 5.16
C GLU A 42 11.28 0.66 5.61
N LYS A 43 11.54 0.48 6.91
CA LYS A 43 12.04 -0.79 7.47
C LYS A 43 11.05 -1.92 7.25
N GLU A 44 9.78 -1.66 7.51
CA GLU A 44 8.72 -2.67 7.38
C GLU A 44 8.50 -3.06 5.91
N ILE A 45 8.50 -2.10 4.98
CA ILE A 45 8.48 -2.36 3.53
C ILE A 45 9.68 -3.22 3.12
N LYS A 46 10.90 -2.87 3.58
CA LYS A 46 12.11 -3.64 3.27
C LYS A 46 11.97 -5.08 3.75
N SER A 47 11.57 -5.29 5.00
CA SER A 47 11.37 -6.64 5.56
C SER A 47 10.30 -7.43 4.80
N ALA A 48 9.20 -6.78 4.40
CA ALA A 48 8.15 -7.43 3.61
C ALA A 48 8.65 -7.85 2.24
N PHE A 49 9.47 -7.03 1.60
CA PHE A 49 10.08 -7.32 0.30
C PHE A 49 11.08 -8.49 0.39
N GLU A 50 11.95 -8.49 1.40
CA GLU A 50 12.91 -9.58 1.66
C GLU A 50 12.20 -10.92 1.91
N ASN A 51 11.02 -10.91 2.55
CA ASN A 51 10.18 -12.08 2.80
C ASN A 51 9.13 -12.35 1.69
N SER A 52 9.23 -11.67 0.55
CA SER A 52 8.19 -11.70 -0.47
C SER A 52 8.28 -12.88 -1.44
N LYS A 53 7.17 -13.12 -2.14
CA LYS A 53 7.11 -13.96 -3.34
C LYS A 53 6.51 -13.15 -4.49
N PRO A 54 6.79 -13.51 -5.76
CA PRO A 54 6.09 -12.93 -6.90
C PRO A 54 4.58 -13.02 -6.72
N HIS A 55 3.86 -11.96 -7.11
CA HIS A 55 2.41 -11.93 -6.98
C HIS A 55 1.78 -12.93 -7.97
N PRO A 56 0.83 -13.78 -7.54
CA PRO A 56 0.35 -14.91 -8.35
C PRO A 56 -0.39 -14.52 -9.64
N LYS A 57 -0.89 -13.28 -9.70
CA LYS A 57 -1.65 -12.75 -10.85
C LYS A 57 -0.90 -11.68 -11.66
N TYR A 58 0.14 -11.07 -11.09
CA TYR A 58 0.75 -9.86 -11.64
C TYR A 58 2.27 -10.00 -11.61
N ASN A 59 2.88 -10.23 -12.77
CA ASN A 59 4.31 -10.54 -12.89
C ASN A 59 5.22 -9.36 -12.52
N ASP A 60 4.67 -8.14 -12.47
CA ASP A 60 5.37 -6.91 -12.11
C ASP A 60 5.28 -6.58 -10.61
N ARG A 61 4.72 -7.48 -9.79
CA ARG A 61 4.47 -7.24 -8.36
C ARG A 61 4.99 -8.36 -7.49
N TRP A 62 5.26 -8.01 -6.24
CA TRP A 62 5.53 -8.93 -5.16
C TRP A 62 4.44 -8.85 -4.09
N SER A 63 4.30 -9.92 -3.30
CA SER A 63 3.49 -9.95 -2.08
C SER A 63 4.33 -10.53 -0.95
N GLY A 64 4.35 -9.85 0.19
CA GLY A 64 5.15 -10.24 1.35
C GLY A 64 4.49 -9.87 2.67
N ILE A 65 5.12 -10.27 3.77
CA ILE A 65 4.68 -9.98 5.14
C ILE A 65 5.86 -9.34 5.87
N SER A 66 5.63 -8.18 6.47
CA SER A 66 6.65 -7.45 7.21
C SER A 66 6.95 -8.09 8.57
N SER A 67 8.04 -7.67 9.23
CA SER A 67 8.39 -8.18 10.56
C SER A 67 7.31 -7.96 11.61
N SER A 68 6.50 -6.90 11.48
CA SER A 68 5.32 -6.66 12.34
C SER A 68 4.07 -7.46 11.96
N GLY A 69 4.14 -8.31 10.93
CA GLY A 69 3.02 -9.15 10.48
C GLY A 69 2.12 -8.51 9.43
N ILE A 70 2.41 -7.28 8.97
CA ILE A 70 1.57 -6.60 8.00
C ILE A 70 1.82 -7.15 6.60
N LYS A 71 0.75 -7.64 5.96
CA LYS A 71 0.79 -8.06 4.56
C LYS A 71 0.88 -6.84 3.64
N MET A 72 1.81 -6.89 2.69
CA MET A 72 2.08 -5.80 1.75
C MET A 72 2.20 -6.34 0.32
N GLN A 73 1.91 -5.47 -0.63
CA GLN A 73 2.25 -5.65 -2.03
C GLN A 73 3.09 -4.46 -2.49
N GLY A 74 3.87 -4.69 -3.54
CA GLY A 74 4.56 -3.62 -4.22
C GLY A 74 4.88 -3.97 -5.65
N PHE A 75 5.25 -2.97 -6.44
CA PHE A 75 5.81 -3.16 -7.76
C PHE A 75 7.31 -3.45 -7.66
N TYR A 76 7.80 -4.35 -8.51
CA TYR A 76 9.22 -4.37 -8.84
C TYR A 76 9.58 -3.07 -9.57
N LYS A 77 10.86 -2.67 -9.52
CA LYS A 77 11.31 -1.45 -10.20
C LYS A 77 10.99 -1.54 -11.69
N LYS A 78 10.20 -0.61 -12.23
CA LYS A 78 9.95 -0.54 -13.68
C LYS A 78 11.23 -0.03 -14.36
N THR A 79 11.72 -0.74 -15.38
CA THR A 79 12.78 -0.21 -16.25
C THR A 79 12.31 1.11 -16.87
N GLY A 80 13.05 2.19 -16.61
CA GLY A 80 12.71 3.55 -17.09
C GLY A 80 11.63 4.30 -16.29
N GLY A 81 11.16 3.79 -15.14
CA GLY A 81 10.16 4.45 -14.28
C GLY A 81 10.73 5.05 -12.98
N THR A 82 9.94 5.89 -12.31
CA THR A 82 10.38 6.74 -11.18
C THR A 82 10.20 6.16 -9.76
N GLY A 83 9.84 4.89 -9.59
CA GLY A 83 9.91 4.27 -8.26
C GLY A 83 9.29 2.89 -8.14
N ALA A 84 9.92 2.02 -7.34
CA ALA A 84 9.23 0.88 -6.75
C ALA A 84 8.34 1.40 -5.62
N THR A 85 7.05 1.12 -5.67
CA THR A 85 6.08 1.52 -4.65
C THR A 85 5.57 0.29 -3.90
N ALA A 86 5.21 0.46 -2.64
CA ALA A 86 4.62 -0.58 -1.80
C ALA A 86 3.44 -0.02 -1.02
N TRP A 87 2.43 -0.84 -0.77
CA TRP A 87 1.23 -0.50 -0.02
C TRP A 87 0.82 -1.66 0.90
N PRO A 88 0.21 -1.34 2.07
CA PRO A 88 -0.31 -2.37 2.95
C PRO A 88 -1.62 -2.93 2.38
N ILE A 89 -1.85 -4.23 2.56
CA ILE A 89 -3.13 -4.85 2.24
C ILE A 89 -3.99 -4.79 3.49
N TYR A 90 -5.14 -4.14 3.40
CA TYR A 90 -6.13 -4.21 4.46
C TYR A 90 -6.88 -5.53 4.35
N ASN A 91 -6.49 -6.49 5.19
CA ASN A 91 -7.09 -7.81 5.24
C ASN A 91 -8.14 -7.79 6.36
N LYS A 92 -9.43 -7.60 6.07
CA LYS A 92 -10.46 -7.98 7.06
C LYS A 92 -10.28 -9.49 7.22
N GLY A 93 -9.90 -9.96 8.40
CA GLY A 93 -9.92 -11.39 8.71
C GLY A 93 -11.20 -11.99 8.15
N LYS A 94 -11.06 -13.08 7.39
CA LYS A 94 -12.21 -13.86 6.96
C LYS A 94 -13.00 -14.32 8.19
#